data_AF-A0A1B6DI72-F1
#
_entry.id   AF-A0A1B6DI72-F1
#
_cell.length_a   1.000
_cell.length_b   1.000
_cell.length_c   1.000
_cell.angle_alpha   90.00
_cell.angle_beta   90.00
_cell.angle_gamma   90.00
#
_symmetry.space_group_name_H-M   'P 1'
#
loop_
_entity.id
_entity.type
_entity.pdbx_description
1 polymer ?
#
loop_
_entity_poly.entity_id
_entity_poly.type
_entity_poly.pdbx_seq_one_letter_code
_entity_poly.pdbx_strand_id
1 'polypeptide(L)'
;MQFNKGLYDIIIASDENALENPAPNYNPDENTSIRKRKKDKESGVVRGIDFQAVSNVINFDFPLDPTSYIHRAGRTARGTNKGTALSFVSVKEKPIVDEIEEHFRTDIAESIFKVYQFKLQEVEGFRYRAKDAWRAVTRIAVREARLKEIKQDILNNEKLKGYFEENPRDLKSLRHDKALHTVKAQPHLADVPSYLVPESLKAIEGITRQQKKNTFKLKPRLKNSFKARIRAKKDNPLISMEFTGFKKKKRKN
;
A
#
# COMPACT_ATOMS: atom_id res chain seq x y z
N MET A 1 -19.46 5.28 0.84
CA MET A 1 -18.02 5.59 0.67
C MET A 1 -17.25 4.30 0.44
N GLN A 2 -17.13 3.83 -0.82
CA GLN A 2 -16.28 2.67 -1.14
C GLN A 2 -14.85 3.17 -1.32
N PHE A 3 -13.99 2.90 -0.35
CA PHE A 3 -12.57 3.29 -0.41
C PHE A 3 -11.82 2.49 -1.49
N ASN A 4 -12.19 1.22 -1.65
CA ASN A 4 -11.58 0.36 -2.65
C ASN A 4 -12.27 0.50 -4.03
N LYS A 5 -11.79 1.44 -4.87
CA LYS A 5 -12.18 1.54 -6.29
C LYS A 5 -11.37 0.58 -7.17
N GLY A 6 -11.17 -0.66 -6.73
CA GLY A 6 -10.27 -1.63 -7.38
C GLY A 6 -8.80 -1.21 -7.30
N LEU A 7 -8.41 -0.51 -6.23
CA LEU A 7 -7.03 -0.07 -6.00
C LEU A 7 -6.19 -1.17 -5.35
N TYR A 8 -6.84 -2.00 -4.53
CA TYR A 8 -6.21 -3.06 -3.77
C TYR A 8 -6.89 -4.39 -4.10
N ASP A 9 -6.10 -5.35 -4.57
CA ASP A 9 -6.57 -6.69 -4.90
C ASP A 9 -6.37 -7.69 -3.75
N ILE A 10 -5.46 -7.37 -2.82
CA ILE A 10 -5.05 -8.23 -1.71
C ILE A 10 -5.13 -7.44 -0.39
N ILE A 11 -5.76 -8.03 0.61
CA ILE A 11 -5.73 -7.55 2.01
C ILE A 11 -4.90 -8.52 2.83
N ILE A 12 -4.00 -8.00 3.65
CA ILE A 12 -3.30 -8.77 4.68
C ILE A 12 -3.86 -8.32 6.03
N ALA A 13 -4.54 -9.22 6.73
CA ALA A 13 -5.08 -8.98 8.07
C ALA A 13 -4.10 -9.55 9.11
N SER A 14 -3.52 -8.66 9.90
CA SER A 14 -2.71 -8.99 11.07
C SER A 14 -3.27 -8.20 12.26
N ASP A 15 -3.33 -8.83 13.43
CA ASP A 15 -3.91 -8.20 14.61
C ASP A 15 -2.91 -7.27 15.30
N GLU A 16 -3.30 -6.01 15.53
CA GLU A 16 -2.43 -4.92 15.95
C GLU A 16 -1.95 -4.97 17.42
N ASN A 17 -2.27 -6.02 18.18
CA ASN A 17 -1.80 -6.17 19.58
C ASN A 17 -0.26 -6.08 19.72
N ALA A 18 0.50 -6.31 18.64
CA ALA A 18 1.94 -6.12 18.61
C ALA A 18 2.41 -4.65 18.51
N LEU A 19 1.55 -3.72 18.10
CA LEU A 19 1.87 -2.29 17.92
C LEU A 19 1.48 -1.43 19.13
N GLU A 20 0.49 -1.85 19.93
CA GLU A 20 0.09 -1.12 21.15
C GLU A 20 1.13 -1.24 22.28
N ASN A 21 1.96 -2.30 22.29
CA ASN A 21 3.03 -2.49 23.27
C ASN A 21 4.34 -2.84 22.57
N PRO A 22 5.19 -1.87 22.18
CA PRO A 22 6.56 -2.17 21.82
C PRO A 22 7.25 -2.66 23.09
N ALA A 23 7.45 -3.97 23.23
CA ALA A 23 8.07 -4.55 24.42
C ALA A 23 9.36 -3.81 24.78
N PRO A 24 9.55 -3.37 26.04
CA PRO A 24 10.87 -3.05 26.54
C PRO A 24 11.62 -4.38 26.73
N ASN A 25 12.79 -4.51 26.12
CA ASN A 25 13.81 -5.55 26.35
C ASN A 25 13.33 -7.03 26.33
N TYR A 26 13.66 -7.71 25.24
CA TYR A 26 13.62 -9.17 25.14
C TYR A 26 14.66 -9.80 26.08
N ASN A 27 14.20 -10.31 27.22
CA ASN A 27 14.95 -11.23 28.09
C ASN A 27 14.48 -12.67 27.82
N PRO A 28 15.37 -13.65 27.57
CA PRO A 28 14.97 -14.99 27.17
C PRO A 28 14.32 -15.87 28.27
N ASP A 29 14.35 -15.43 29.53
CA ASP A 29 14.11 -16.30 30.69
C ASP A 29 12.74 -16.13 31.40
N GLU A 30 11.79 -15.39 30.83
CA GLU A 30 10.44 -15.33 31.39
C GLU A 30 9.48 -16.32 30.69
N ASN A 31 9.15 -17.40 31.42
CA ASN A 31 8.04 -18.31 31.14
C ASN A 31 6.75 -17.53 30.86
N THR A 32 6.46 -17.34 29.57
CA THR A 32 5.32 -16.53 29.13
C THR A 32 4.05 -17.37 29.24
N SER A 33 3.39 -17.26 30.38
CA SER A 33 1.99 -17.66 30.52
C SER A 33 1.15 -17.00 29.43
N ILE A 34 0.20 -17.76 28.89
CA ILE A 34 -0.65 -17.41 27.75
C ILE A 34 -1.28 -16.03 27.98
N ARG A 35 -0.71 -14.98 27.38
CA ARG A 35 -1.34 -13.65 27.35
C ARG A 35 -2.60 -13.79 26.50
N LYS A 36 -3.77 -13.75 27.15
CA LYS A 36 -5.09 -13.77 26.49
C LYS A 36 -5.13 -12.66 25.45
N ARG A 37 -5.12 -13.03 24.17
CA ARG A 37 -5.33 -12.09 23.06
C ARG A 37 -6.72 -11.48 23.23
N LYS A 38 -6.78 -10.15 23.35
CA LYS A 38 -8.05 -9.43 23.54
C LYS A 38 -8.85 -9.50 22.24
N LYS A 39 -10.16 -9.71 22.34
CA LYS A 39 -11.11 -9.73 21.22
C LYS A 39 -11.26 -8.31 20.67
N ASP A 40 -10.69 -8.06 19.50
CA ASP A 40 -10.81 -6.77 18.83
C ASP A 40 -12.19 -6.65 18.19
N LYS A 41 -12.92 -5.56 18.52
CA LYS A 41 -14.24 -5.30 17.94
C LYS A 41 -14.17 -5.00 16.45
N GLU A 42 -13.08 -4.43 15.94
CA GLU A 42 -13.08 -3.87 14.57
C GLU A 42 -11.65 -3.69 14.01
N SER A 43 -11.03 -4.77 13.52
CA SER A 43 -9.77 -4.65 12.73
C SER A 43 -9.96 -3.99 11.34
N GLY A 44 -11.20 -3.62 10.98
CA GLY A 44 -11.52 -2.95 9.71
C GLY A 44 -12.29 -1.63 9.82
N VAL A 45 -12.68 -1.18 11.02
CA VAL A 45 -13.63 -0.05 11.14
C VAL A 45 -13.11 1.11 12.00
N VAL A 46 -11.93 0.99 12.63
CA VAL A 46 -11.34 2.08 13.44
C VAL A 46 -11.05 3.37 12.64
N ARG A 47 -11.20 3.36 11.30
CA ARG A 47 -11.09 4.58 10.45
C ARG A 47 -12.25 4.83 9.48
N GLY A 48 -13.33 4.05 9.50
CA GLY A 48 -14.39 4.16 8.47
C GLY A 48 -13.92 3.84 7.04
N ILE A 49 -12.81 3.10 6.91
CA ILE A 49 -12.22 2.68 5.64
C ILE A 49 -12.66 1.25 5.37
N ASP A 50 -13.70 1.09 4.54
CA ASP A 50 -14.17 -0.23 4.12
C ASP A 50 -13.48 -0.67 2.81
N PHE A 51 -12.67 -1.72 2.92
CA PHE A 51 -12.11 -2.43 1.76
C PHE A 51 -13.08 -3.51 1.28
N GLN A 52 -13.89 -3.15 0.30
CA GLN A 52 -14.84 -4.07 -0.34
C GLN A 52 -14.29 -4.59 -1.68
N ALA A 53 -14.77 -5.77 -2.09
CA ALA A 53 -14.53 -6.37 -3.41
C ALA A 53 -13.04 -6.62 -3.74
N VAL A 54 -12.26 -7.08 -2.76
CA VAL A 54 -10.88 -7.53 -3.01
C VAL A 54 -10.87 -8.94 -3.58
N SER A 55 -9.86 -9.29 -4.37
CA SER A 55 -9.72 -10.64 -4.93
C SER A 55 -9.26 -11.67 -3.89
N ASN A 56 -8.36 -11.27 -3.00
CA ASN A 56 -7.78 -12.16 -2.01
C ASN A 56 -7.72 -11.51 -0.62
N VAL A 57 -8.03 -12.30 0.41
CA VAL A 57 -7.84 -11.94 1.82
C VAL A 57 -6.84 -12.93 2.41
N ILE A 58 -5.78 -12.41 3.01
CA ILE A 58 -4.74 -13.19 3.69
C ILE A 58 -4.83 -12.88 5.18
N ASN A 59 -5.29 -13.84 5.98
CA ASN A 59 -5.22 -13.76 7.43
C ASN A 59 -3.83 -14.19 7.87
N PHE A 60 -2.98 -13.22 8.18
CA PHE A 60 -1.65 -13.48 8.75
C PHE A 60 -1.78 -14.06 10.16
N ASP A 61 -2.68 -13.49 10.96
CA ASP A 61 -3.10 -14.04 12.25
C ASP A 61 -4.51 -14.62 12.10
N PHE A 62 -4.71 -15.88 12.55
CA PHE A 62 -6.02 -16.52 12.45
C PHE A 62 -7.05 -15.79 13.34
N PRO A 63 -8.26 -15.49 12.83
CA PRO A 63 -9.30 -14.84 13.62
C PRO A 63 -9.68 -15.65 14.87
N LEU A 64 -9.91 -14.96 15.99
CA LEU A 64 -10.25 -15.59 17.27
C LEU A 64 -11.72 -16.01 17.36
N ASP A 65 -12.59 -15.48 16.51
CA ASP A 65 -14.03 -15.72 16.54
C ASP A 65 -14.59 -15.97 15.13
N PRO A 66 -15.68 -16.77 15.00
CA PRO A 66 -16.33 -17.01 13.72
C PRO A 66 -16.83 -15.72 13.05
N THR A 67 -17.44 -14.79 13.82
CA THR A 67 -17.91 -13.50 13.30
C THR A 67 -16.77 -12.68 12.68
N SER A 68 -15.60 -12.67 13.33
CA SER A 68 -14.41 -11.97 12.85
C SER A 68 -13.90 -12.59 11.55
N TYR A 69 -13.91 -13.92 11.45
CA TYR A 69 -13.57 -14.63 10.22
C TYR A 69 -14.50 -14.25 9.06
N ILE A 70 -15.83 -14.25 9.27
CA ILE A 70 -16.83 -13.84 8.26
C ILE A 70 -16.61 -12.41 7.82
N HIS A 71 -16.32 -11.49 8.75
CA HIS A 71 -16.10 -10.09 8.41
C HIS A 71 -14.83 -9.86 7.58
N ARG A 72 -13.77 -10.64 7.81
CA ARG A 72 -12.54 -10.60 7.01
C ARG A 72 -12.76 -11.26 5.65
N ALA A 73 -13.29 -12.48 5.62
CA ALA A 73 -13.59 -13.21 4.38
C ALA A 73 -14.63 -12.49 3.51
N GLY A 74 -15.62 -11.84 4.13
CA GLY A 74 -16.67 -11.06 3.46
C GLY A 74 -16.21 -9.76 2.80
N ARG A 75 -14.90 -9.44 2.86
CA ARG A 75 -14.27 -8.39 2.04
C ARG A 75 -14.02 -8.87 0.61
N THR A 76 -13.94 -10.18 0.39
CA THR A 76 -13.82 -10.80 -0.93
C THR A 76 -15.15 -11.39 -1.42
N ALA A 77 -15.16 -11.98 -2.62
CA ALA A 77 -16.25 -12.76 -3.20
C ALA A 77 -17.64 -12.10 -3.16
N ARG A 78 -17.74 -10.79 -3.44
CA ARG A 78 -19.03 -10.07 -3.49
C ARG A 78 -19.64 -10.07 -4.89
N GLY A 79 -20.95 -10.27 -4.97
CA GLY A 79 -21.70 -10.32 -6.22
C GLY A 79 -21.36 -11.58 -7.03
N THR A 80 -20.97 -11.41 -8.29
CA THR A 80 -20.57 -12.51 -9.20
C THR A 80 -19.08 -12.81 -9.19
N ASN A 81 -18.28 -12.03 -8.44
CA ASN A 81 -16.83 -12.18 -8.43
C ASN A 81 -16.41 -13.31 -7.49
N LYS A 82 -15.46 -14.13 -7.95
CA LYS A 82 -14.80 -15.13 -7.11
C LYS A 82 -13.75 -14.46 -6.23
N GLY A 83 -13.55 -15.04 -5.05
CA GLY A 83 -12.60 -14.56 -4.05
C GLY A 83 -11.93 -15.70 -3.34
N THR A 84 -10.75 -15.46 -2.76
CA THR A 84 -10.03 -16.46 -1.96
C THR A 84 -9.66 -15.87 -0.61
N ALA A 85 -9.92 -16.63 0.45
CA ALA A 85 -9.43 -16.33 1.79
C ALA A 85 -8.37 -17.40 2.16
N LEU A 86 -7.15 -16.96 2.42
CA LEU A 86 -6.04 -17.80 2.88
C LEU A 86 -5.74 -17.43 4.32
N SER A 87 -5.63 -18.42 5.20
CA SER A 87 -5.30 -18.17 6.59
C SER A 87 -4.05 -18.95 7.00
N PHE A 88 -3.13 -18.27 7.69
CA PHE A 88 -2.07 -18.95 8.41
C PHE A 88 -2.60 -19.41 9.77
N VAL A 89 -2.32 -20.66 10.12
CA VAL A 89 -2.76 -21.29 11.35
C VAL A 89 -1.54 -21.88 12.04
N SER A 90 -1.28 -21.43 13.27
CA SER A 90 -0.29 -22.07 14.15
C SER A 90 -0.89 -23.30 14.83
N VAL A 91 -0.04 -24.25 15.24
CA VAL A 91 -0.47 -25.45 15.99
C VAL A 91 -1.27 -25.08 17.24
N LYS A 92 -0.93 -23.96 17.89
CA LYS A 92 -1.63 -23.44 19.09
C LYS A 92 -3.04 -22.92 18.80
N GLU A 93 -3.33 -22.56 17.56
CA GLU A 93 -4.61 -21.97 17.14
C GLU A 93 -5.58 -23.04 16.63
N LYS A 94 -5.16 -24.30 16.54
CA LYS A 94 -5.99 -25.42 16.09
C LYS A 94 -7.34 -25.54 16.83
N PRO A 95 -7.42 -25.39 18.17
CA PRO A 95 -8.71 -25.44 18.87
C PRO A 95 -9.69 -24.35 18.39
N ILE A 96 -9.18 -23.16 18.05
CA ILE A 96 -9.98 -22.05 17.54
C ILE A 96 -10.45 -22.36 16.12
N VAL A 97 -9.60 -22.98 15.29
CA VAL A 97 -10.01 -23.43 13.95
C VAL A 97 -11.14 -24.44 14.05
N ASP A 98 -11.01 -25.43 14.93
CA ASP A 98 -11.99 -26.48 15.12
C ASP A 98 -13.34 -25.89 15.62
N GLU A 99 -13.31 -24.93 16.55
CA GLU A 99 -14.50 -24.21 17.03
C GLU A 99 -15.18 -23.42 15.90
N ILE A 100 -14.40 -22.71 15.09
CA ILE A 100 -14.91 -21.95 13.95
C ILE A 100 -15.47 -22.88 12.89
N GLU A 101 -14.81 -24.01 12.61
CA GLU A 101 -15.27 -25.01 11.65
C GLU A 101 -16.58 -25.66 12.11
N GLU A 102 -16.70 -26.00 13.40
CA GLU A 102 -17.93 -26.52 13.98
C GLU A 102 -19.08 -25.51 13.87
N HIS A 103 -18.81 -24.23 14.11
CA HIS A 103 -19.81 -23.18 13.97
C HIS A 103 -20.38 -23.05 12.55
N PHE A 104 -19.59 -23.40 11.53
CA PHE A 104 -20.03 -23.35 10.14
C PHE A 104 -20.48 -24.71 9.58
N ARG A 105 -20.34 -25.79 10.37
CA ARG A 105 -20.68 -27.14 9.97
C ARG A 105 -22.15 -27.17 9.57
N THR A 106 -22.38 -27.19 8.27
CA THR A 106 -23.69 -27.35 7.64
C THR A 106 -23.81 -28.81 7.20
N ASP A 107 -24.99 -29.26 6.75
CA ASP A 107 -25.24 -30.64 6.27
C ASP A 107 -24.38 -31.08 5.06
N ILE A 108 -23.47 -30.21 4.60
CA ILE A 108 -22.48 -30.48 3.57
C ILE A 108 -21.31 -31.21 4.24
N ALA A 109 -21.12 -32.48 3.87
CA ALA A 109 -20.13 -33.39 4.44
C ALA A 109 -18.64 -33.02 4.20
N GLU A 110 -18.34 -31.83 3.66
CA GLU A 110 -16.99 -31.40 3.32
C GLU A 110 -16.49 -30.35 4.32
N SER A 111 -15.25 -30.52 4.79
CA SER A 111 -14.57 -29.52 5.62
C SER A 111 -14.49 -28.17 4.88
N ILE A 112 -14.80 -27.10 5.60
CA ILE A 112 -14.82 -25.73 5.06
C ILE A 112 -13.39 -25.24 4.81
N PHE A 113 -12.45 -25.69 5.64
CA PHE A 113 -11.05 -25.32 5.53
C PHE A 113 -10.28 -26.37 4.72
N LYS A 114 -9.95 -26.01 3.48
CA LYS A 114 -9.09 -26.85 2.65
C LYS A 114 -7.62 -26.60 2.98
N VAL A 115 -6.91 -27.67 3.34
CA VAL A 115 -5.46 -27.61 3.57
C VAL A 115 -4.78 -27.18 2.29
N TYR A 116 -4.06 -26.06 2.34
CA TYR A 116 -3.34 -25.55 1.19
C TYR A 116 -2.01 -26.30 1.02
N GLN A 117 -1.89 -27.07 -0.06
CA GLN A 117 -0.64 -27.76 -0.40
C GLN A 117 0.37 -26.76 -0.96
N PHE A 118 1.32 -26.36 -0.11
CA PHE A 118 2.35 -25.39 -0.49
C PHE A 118 3.64 -26.07 -0.95
N LYS A 119 4.01 -25.85 -2.21
CA LYS A 119 5.28 -26.34 -2.76
C LYS A 119 6.42 -25.40 -2.39
N LEU A 120 7.02 -25.63 -1.22
CA LEU A 120 8.10 -24.78 -0.70
C LEU A 120 9.30 -24.68 -1.67
N GLN A 121 9.60 -25.76 -2.39
CA GLN A 121 10.69 -25.83 -3.37
C GLN A 121 10.55 -24.77 -4.47
N GLU A 122 9.33 -24.50 -4.94
CA GLU A 122 9.09 -23.49 -5.97
C GLU A 122 9.38 -22.08 -5.43
N VAL A 123 9.17 -21.84 -4.14
CA VAL A 123 9.31 -20.50 -3.54
C VAL A 123 10.71 -20.23 -3.00
N GLU A 124 11.56 -21.26 -2.91
CA GLU A 124 12.91 -21.14 -2.35
C GLU A 124 13.79 -20.14 -3.12
N GLY A 125 13.63 -20.03 -4.44
CA GLY A 125 14.32 -19.02 -5.25
C GLY A 125 14.07 -17.59 -4.73
N PHE A 126 12.84 -17.30 -4.27
CA PHE A 126 12.50 -15.98 -3.74
C PHE A 126 13.09 -15.69 -2.37
N ARG A 127 13.61 -16.69 -1.65
CA ARG A 127 14.11 -16.53 -0.27
C ARG A 127 15.18 -15.45 -0.17
N TYR A 128 16.12 -15.41 -1.12
CA TYR A 128 17.15 -14.36 -1.15
C TYR A 128 16.54 -12.97 -1.32
N ARG A 129 15.58 -12.82 -2.24
CA ARG A 129 14.87 -11.55 -2.47
C ARG A 129 14.04 -11.10 -1.29
N ALA A 130 13.33 -12.03 -0.65
CA ALA A 130 12.55 -11.75 0.55
C ALA A 130 13.46 -11.25 1.67
N LYS A 131 14.66 -11.85 1.82
CA LYS A 131 15.67 -11.38 2.79
C LYS A 131 16.22 -10.00 2.44
N ASP A 132 16.50 -9.73 1.17
CA ASP A 132 16.98 -8.41 0.74
C ASP A 132 15.93 -7.32 0.97
N ALA A 133 14.66 -7.61 0.65
CA ALA A 133 13.54 -6.73 0.96
C ALA A 133 13.40 -6.51 2.47
N TRP A 134 13.47 -7.57 3.27
CA TRP A 134 13.44 -7.47 4.73
C TRP A 134 14.55 -6.59 5.29
N ARG A 135 15.79 -6.76 4.81
CA ARG A 135 16.95 -5.95 5.21
C ARG A 135 16.80 -4.48 4.82
N ALA A 136 16.13 -4.20 3.70
CA ALA A 136 15.88 -2.84 3.26
C ALA A 136 14.83 -2.12 4.14
N VAL A 137 13.90 -2.86 4.74
CA VAL A 137 12.84 -2.31 5.61
C VAL A 137 13.38 -2.13 7.03
N THR A 138 13.98 -0.96 7.28
CA THR A 138 14.44 -0.57 8.62
C THR A 138 13.44 0.36 9.31
N ARG A 139 13.52 0.50 10.64
CA ARG A 139 12.69 1.47 11.40
C ARG A 139 12.85 2.91 10.87
N ILE A 140 14.06 3.25 10.45
CA ILE A 140 14.38 4.56 9.84
C ILE A 140 13.64 4.70 8.50
N ALA A 141 13.70 3.67 7.65
CA ALA A 141 12.97 3.64 6.37
C ALA A 141 11.46 3.81 6.54
N VAL A 142 10.87 3.10 7.50
CA VAL A 142 9.44 3.18 7.79
C VAL A 142 9.08 4.59 8.30
N ARG A 143 9.87 5.16 9.21
CA ARG A 143 9.66 6.51 9.73
C ARG A 143 9.73 7.55 8.61
N GLU A 144 10.75 7.50 7.77
CA GLU A 144 10.91 8.42 6.64
C GLU A 144 9.79 8.27 5.61
N ALA A 145 9.39 7.04 5.28
CA ALA A 145 8.28 6.78 4.36
C ALA A 145 6.97 7.36 4.91
N ARG A 146 6.70 7.18 6.21
CA ARG A 146 5.50 7.72 6.87
C ARG A 146 5.50 9.24 6.94
N LEU A 147 6.65 9.87 7.23
CA LEU A 147 6.79 11.32 7.18
C LEU A 147 6.54 11.87 5.76
N LYS A 148 7.05 11.18 4.74
CA LYS A 148 6.82 11.53 3.34
C LYS A 148 5.35 11.42 2.94
N GLU A 149 4.67 10.37 3.37
CA GLU A 149 3.22 10.17 3.16
C GLU A 149 2.42 11.30 3.80
N ILE A 150 2.64 11.56 5.10
CA ILE A 150 1.97 12.66 5.84
C ILE A 150 2.22 14.01 5.16
N LYS A 151 3.45 14.29 4.73
CA LYS A 151 3.78 15.51 4.01
C LYS A 151 3.02 15.63 2.69
N GLN A 152 2.88 14.54 1.94
CA GLN A 152 2.10 14.52 0.71
C GLN A 152 0.61 14.74 0.99
N ASP A 153 0.07 14.12 2.03
CA ASP A 153 -1.31 14.29 2.44
C ASP A 153 -1.60 15.73 2.86
N ILE A 154 -0.73 16.35 3.66
CA ILE A 154 -0.84 17.77 4.04
C ILE A 154 -0.87 18.66 2.80
N LEU A 155 -0.02 18.40 1.81
CA LEU A 155 0.03 19.17 0.56
C LEU A 155 -1.18 18.94 -0.35
N ASN A 156 -1.79 17.76 -0.30
CA ASN A 156 -2.92 17.37 -1.14
C ASN A 156 -4.27 17.68 -0.50
N ASN A 157 -4.32 17.94 0.81
CA ASN A 157 -5.56 18.17 1.55
C ASN A 157 -6.20 19.51 1.18
N GLU A 158 -7.45 19.45 0.71
CA GLU A 158 -8.22 20.63 0.31
C GLU A 158 -8.52 21.55 1.49
N LYS A 159 -8.68 21.01 2.71
CA LYS A 159 -8.99 21.78 3.93
C LYS A 159 -7.83 22.68 4.34
N LEU A 160 -6.59 22.25 4.12
CA LEU A 160 -5.39 23.00 4.49
C LEU A 160 -4.99 24.02 3.42
N LYS A 161 -5.66 24.02 2.28
CA LYS A 161 -5.33 24.92 1.17
C LYS A 161 -5.52 26.39 1.55
N GLY A 162 -6.63 26.75 2.21
CA GLY A 162 -6.88 28.12 2.68
C GLY A 162 -5.84 28.59 3.70
N TYR A 163 -5.49 27.71 4.66
CA TYR A 163 -4.44 27.99 5.64
C TYR A 163 -3.08 28.29 4.98
N PHE A 164 -2.70 27.56 3.93
CA PHE A 164 -1.47 27.82 3.18
C PHE A 164 -1.53 29.04 2.26
N GLU A 165 -2.72 29.48 1.86
CA GLU A 165 -2.92 30.76 1.14
C GLU A 165 -2.69 31.95 2.09
N GLU A 166 -3.11 31.83 3.35
CA GLU A 166 -2.86 32.80 4.41
C GLU A 166 -1.42 32.76 4.95
N ASN A 167 -0.78 31.58 4.97
CA ASN A 167 0.57 31.35 5.52
C ASN A 167 1.53 30.81 4.45
N PRO A 168 2.01 31.65 3.51
CA PRO A 168 2.87 31.21 2.41
C PRO A 168 4.26 30.76 2.89
N ARG A 169 4.72 31.22 4.05
CA ARG A 169 6.00 30.81 4.65
C ARG A 169 5.98 29.34 5.05
N ASP A 170 4.89 28.86 5.64
CA ASP A 170 4.78 27.48 6.14
C ASP A 170 4.68 26.48 4.99
N LEU A 171 3.96 26.85 3.92
CA LEU A 171 3.96 26.08 2.68
C LEU A 171 5.37 25.96 2.08
N LYS A 172 6.15 27.04 2.13
CA LYS A 172 7.52 27.07 1.63
C LYS A 172 8.43 26.20 2.50
N SER A 173 8.36 26.32 3.82
CA SER A 173 9.07 25.47 4.78
C SER A 173 8.75 24.00 4.55
N LEU A 174 7.47 23.65 4.44
CA LEU A 174 7.04 22.28 4.19
C LEU A 174 7.55 21.74 2.85
N ARG A 175 7.61 22.55 1.80
CA ARG A 175 8.17 22.12 0.50
C ARG A 175 9.68 21.89 0.54
N HIS A 176 10.40 22.74 1.26
CA HIS A 176 11.87 22.69 1.32
C HIS A 176 12.42 21.79 2.43
N ASP A 177 11.56 21.30 3.34
CA ASP A 177 11.95 20.30 4.33
C ASP A 177 12.43 19.02 3.63
N LYS A 178 13.76 18.89 3.51
CA LYS A 178 14.43 17.77 2.85
C LYS A 178 14.92 16.84 3.94
N ALA A 179 14.46 15.59 3.91
CA ALA A 179 14.94 14.58 4.83
C ALA A 179 16.47 14.49 4.76
N LEU A 180 17.13 14.68 5.91
CA LEU A 180 18.58 14.62 6.05
C LEU A 180 19.13 13.22 5.75
N HIS A 181 18.30 12.21 5.97
CA HIS A 181 18.57 10.82 5.63
C HIS A 181 17.52 10.45 4.59
N THR A 182 18.00 10.04 3.41
CA THR A 182 17.12 9.46 2.39
C THR A 182 17.47 7.99 2.37
N VAL A 183 16.57 7.15 2.87
CA VAL A 183 16.72 5.71 2.69
C VAL A 183 16.87 5.44 1.20
N LYS A 184 18.01 4.83 0.84
CA LYS A 184 18.33 4.47 -0.54
C LYS A 184 17.32 3.41 -0.98
N ALA A 185 16.29 3.85 -1.70
CA ALA A 185 15.36 2.94 -2.35
C ALA A 185 16.16 2.06 -3.32
N GLN A 186 16.02 0.74 -3.18
CA GLN A 186 16.69 -0.22 -4.04
C GLN A 186 15.79 -0.51 -5.24
N PRO A 187 16.04 0.09 -6.43
CA PRO A 187 15.12 -0.04 -7.57
C PRO A 187 15.02 -1.49 -8.06
N HIS A 188 16.10 -2.28 -7.89
CA HIS A 188 16.16 -3.66 -8.33
C HIS A 188 15.24 -4.61 -7.53
N LEU A 189 14.84 -4.25 -6.31
CA LEU A 189 13.89 -5.04 -5.52
C LEU A 189 12.49 -5.04 -6.16
N ALA A 190 12.16 -4.04 -6.98
CA ALA A 190 10.83 -3.90 -7.58
C ALA A 190 10.56 -4.88 -8.74
N ASP A 191 11.59 -5.28 -9.48
CA ASP A 191 11.48 -6.18 -10.63
C ASP A 191 12.02 -7.56 -10.26
N VAL A 192 11.24 -8.62 -10.45
CA VAL A 192 11.66 -10.01 -10.18
C VAL A 192 12.23 -10.60 -11.47
N PRO A 193 13.48 -11.09 -11.46
CA PRO A 193 14.04 -11.77 -12.62
C PRO A 193 13.27 -13.03 -12.98
N SER A 194 13.08 -13.25 -14.29
CA SER A 194 12.29 -14.38 -14.82
C SER A 194 12.83 -15.76 -14.42
N TYR A 195 14.13 -15.89 -14.16
CA TYR A 195 14.74 -17.13 -13.69
C TYR A 195 14.34 -17.50 -12.24
N LEU A 196 13.88 -16.52 -11.45
CA LEU A 196 13.45 -16.74 -10.08
C LEU A 196 11.96 -17.12 -10.00
N VAL A 197 11.24 -16.99 -11.11
CA VAL A 197 9.81 -17.26 -11.20
C VAL A 197 9.59 -18.74 -11.54
N PRO A 198 8.89 -19.50 -10.70
CA PRO A 198 8.52 -20.89 -10.96
C PRO A 198 7.70 -21.04 -12.23
N GLU A 199 7.81 -22.19 -12.89
CA GLU A 199 7.05 -22.49 -14.12
C GLU A 199 5.53 -22.35 -13.90
N SER A 200 5.05 -22.73 -12.71
CA SER A 200 3.66 -22.57 -12.26
C SER A 200 3.18 -21.12 -12.23
N LEU A 201 4.08 -20.15 -12.05
CA LEU A 201 3.79 -18.72 -11.91
C LEU A 201 4.17 -17.89 -13.16
N LYS A 202 4.96 -18.41 -14.09
CA LYS A 202 5.36 -17.70 -15.31
C LYS A 202 4.18 -17.28 -16.18
N ALA A 203 3.13 -18.10 -16.24
CA ALA A 203 1.89 -17.77 -16.95
C ALA A 203 1.18 -16.53 -16.36
N ILE A 204 1.33 -16.29 -15.05
CA ILE A 204 0.71 -15.17 -14.32
C ILE A 204 1.59 -13.91 -14.35
N GLU A 205 2.92 -14.06 -14.49
CA GLU A 205 3.89 -12.96 -14.58
C GLU A 205 3.57 -12.00 -15.75
N GLY A 206 3.15 -12.54 -16.90
CA GLY A 206 2.75 -11.76 -18.07
C GLY A 206 1.53 -10.86 -17.82
N ILE A 207 0.57 -11.35 -17.03
CA ILE A 207 -0.70 -10.68 -16.71
C ILE A 207 -0.46 -9.55 -15.69
N THR A 208 0.30 -9.82 -14.64
CA THR A 208 0.61 -8.86 -13.57
C THR A 208 1.49 -7.70 -14.04
N ARG A 209 2.43 -7.92 -14.98
CA ARG A 209 3.20 -6.83 -15.60
C ARG A 209 2.32 -5.87 -16.41
N GLN A 210 1.25 -6.35 -17.05
CA GLN A 210 0.29 -5.49 -17.78
C GLN A 210 -0.57 -4.67 -16.81
N GLN A 211 -1.03 -5.28 -15.71
CA GLN A 211 -1.80 -4.58 -14.67
C GLN A 211 -0.96 -3.53 -13.93
N LYS A 212 0.29 -3.84 -13.53
CA LYS A 212 1.23 -2.85 -12.95
C LYS A 212 1.51 -1.68 -13.89
N LYS A 213 1.66 -1.92 -15.20
CA LYS A 213 1.79 -0.82 -16.19
C LYS A 213 0.54 0.08 -16.24
N ASN A 214 -0.64 -0.44 -15.89
CA ASN A 214 -1.88 0.34 -15.85
C ASN A 214 -2.11 1.04 -14.51
N THR A 215 -1.69 0.46 -13.38
CA THR A 215 -1.81 1.08 -12.04
C THR A 215 -0.70 2.10 -11.75
N PHE A 216 0.54 1.85 -12.18
CA PHE A 216 1.64 2.84 -12.12
C PHE A 216 1.52 3.93 -13.19
N LYS A 217 0.69 3.73 -14.23
CA LYS A 217 0.10 4.85 -14.98
C LYS A 217 -1.04 5.47 -14.15
N LEU A 218 -0.72 5.92 -12.94
CA LEU A 218 -1.30 7.18 -12.47
C LEU A 218 -0.98 8.17 -13.58
N LYS A 219 -1.95 8.44 -14.45
CA LYS A 219 -1.85 9.48 -15.48
C LYS A 219 -1.21 10.67 -14.75
N PRO A 220 -0.07 11.22 -15.20
CA PRO A 220 0.30 12.53 -14.71
C PRO A 220 -0.94 13.37 -15.00
N ARG A 221 -1.60 13.88 -13.95
CA ARG A 221 -2.70 14.83 -14.09
C ARG A 221 -2.18 15.80 -15.12
N LEU A 222 -2.73 15.75 -16.35
CA LEU A 222 -2.33 16.66 -17.40
C LEU A 222 -2.62 18.03 -16.78
N LYS A 223 -1.57 18.69 -16.29
CA LYS A 223 -1.66 20.09 -15.92
C LYS A 223 -2.02 20.74 -17.23
N ASN A 224 -3.29 21.12 -17.39
CA ASN A 224 -3.80 21.78 -18.57
C ASN A 224 -2.75 22.78 -19.06
N SER A 225 -2.17 22.46 -20.21
CA SER A 225 -0.84 22.91 -20.63
C SER A 225 -0.82 24.34 -21.13
N PHE A 226 -1.83 25.14 -20.80
CA PHE A 226 -1.89 26.54 -21.20
C PHE A 226 -1.00 27.42 -20.29
N LYS A 227 -1.14 27.31 -18.96
CA LYS A 227 -0.33 28.11 -18.02
C LYS A 227 1.15 27.71 -18.01
N ALA A 228 1.46 26.45 -18.26
CA ALA A 228 2.85 25.98 -18.38
C ALA A 228 3.52 26.45 -19.68
N ARG A 229 2.79 26.43 -20.80
CA ARG A 229 3.27 27.01 -22.08
C ARG A 229 3.45 28.52 -22.01
N ILE A 230 2.55 29.25 -21.34
CA ILE A 230 2.68 30.71 -21.14
C ILE A 230 3.93 31.03 -20.31
N ARG A 231 4.18 30.28 -19.22
CA ARG A 231 5.35 30.49 -18.37
C ARG A 231 6.65 30.20 -19.13
N ALA A 232 6.69 29.09 -19.86
CA ALA A 232 7.83 28.74 -20.72
C ALA A 232 8.07 29.73 -21.88
N LYS A 233 7.02 30.42 -22.38
CA LYS A 233 7.17 31.52 -23.35
C LYS A 233 7.74 32.78 -22.71
N LYS A 234 7.36 33.08 -21.46
CA LYS A 234 7.79 34.27 -20.72
C LYS A 234 9.23 34.16 -20.23
N ASP A 235 9.66 32.94 -19.91
CA ASP A 235 11.02 32.64 -19.42
C ASP A 235 12.03 32.43 -20.57
N ASN A 236 11.61 32.61 -21.84
CA ASN A 236 12.47 32.43 -23.01
C ASN A 236 13.02 33.78 -23.49
N PRO A 237 14.31 34.09 -23.24
CA PRO A 237 14.90 35.42 -23.48
C PRO A 237 14.99 35.83 -24.96
N LEU A 238 14.77 34.89 -25.89
CA LEU A 238 14.71 35.15 -27.33
C LEU A 238 13.32 35.61 -27.82
N ILE A 239 12.28 35.46 -27.00
CA ILE A 239 10.90 35.83 -27.33
C ILE A 239 10.49 37.14 -26.63
N SER A 240 11.08 37.44 -25.46
CA SER A 240 10.76 38.64 -24.68
C SER A 240 11.51 39.91 -25.12
N MET A 241 12.43 39.82 -26.08
CA MET A 241 13.06 40.99 -26.67
C MET A 241 12.17 41.60 -27.77
N GLU A 242 11.34 42.57 -27.40
CA GLU A 242 10.73 43.48 -28.39
C GLU A 242 11.79 44.50 -28.84
N PHE A 243 12.29 44.31 -30.06
CA PHE A 243 13.22 45.25 -30.70
C PHE A 243 12.49 46.54 -31.06
N THR A 244 12.82 47.64 -30.39
CA THR A 244 12.30 48.98 -30.71
C THR A 244 13.35 49.77 -31.49
N GLY A 245 13.33 49.68 -32.83
CA GLY A 245 14.10 50.55 -33.73
C GLY A 245 13.47 50.55 -35.12
N PHE A 246 13.41 51.62 -35.92
CA PHE A 246 13.94 52.98 -35.89
C PHE A 246 12.81 53.95 -36.30
N LYS A 247 12.73 55.15 -35.69
CA LYS A 247 11.82 56.23 -36.15
C LYS A 247 12.20 56.65 -37.58
N LYS A 248 11.36 56.35 -38.58
CA LYS A 248 11.47 56.91 -39.94
C LYS A 248 11.26 58.43 -39.88
N LYS A 249 12.31 59.19 -40.18
CA LYS A 249 12.27 60.64 -40.43
C LYS A 249 11.47 60.87 -41.72
N LYS A 250 10.27 61.46 -41.64
CA LYS A 250 9.50 61.91 -42.81
C LYS A 250 10.31 62.95 -43.58
N ARG A 251 10.56 62.71 -44.87
CA ARG A 251 11.00 63.77 -45.80
C ARG A 251 9.78 64.66 -46.05
N LYS A 252 9.91 65.96 -45.76
CA LYS A 252 9.00 67.00 -46.24
C LYS A 252 9.29 67.21 -47.73
N ASN A 253 8.22 67.36 -48.51
CA ASN A 253 8.28 67.97 -49.83
C ASN A 253 8.70 69.43 -49.71
#